data_AF-A0A7J2S4J6-F1
#
_entry.id   AF-A0A7J2S4J6-F1
#
_cell.length_a   1.000
_cell.length_b   1.000
_cell.length_c   1.000
_cell.angle_alpha   90.00
_cell.angle_beta   90.00
_cell.angle_gamma   90.00
#
_symmetry.space_group_name_H-M   'P 1'
#
loop_
_entity.id
_entity.type
_entity.pdbx_description
1 polymer ?
#
loop_
_entity_poly.entity_id
_entity_poly.type
_entity_poly.pdbx_seq_one_letter_code
_entity_poly.pdbx_strand_id
1 'polypeptide(L)'
;MKPSKDSVKKFLNLIPTNTPKEELEDPWLDNLSYSHAFLVCVGAGPWKEARRRQVQANALRCFKNLGIEDLRDIPMETEIDWYPFKWQNEYVVMAASLVKMERGLTFEKYCERVSEEGLDNQFFYDMIMVCSKDTNKKKYSKALSLFVRDKLKLPAFPLDRHVKRVLDDFEIPHDEEFVINLCKEHGVNPSQLNRWIFKQKSSNPDWRKKLIDIL
;
A
#
# COMPACT_ATOMS: atom_id res chain seq x y z
N MET A 1 -14.78 18.16 11.07
CA MET A 1 -15.93 18.64 10.26
C MET A 1 -16.65 17.42 9.71
N LYS A 2 -17.97 17.33 9.81
CA LYS A 2 -18.72 16.22 9.20
C LYS A 2 -19.06 16.63 7.75
N PRO A 3 -18.75 15.83 6.72
CA PRO A 3 -19.11 16.16 5.34
C PRO A 3 -20.63 16.21 5.17
N SER A 4 -21.10 17.04 4.22
CA SER A 4 -22.53 17.09 3.91
C SER A 4 -23.01 15.77 3.27
N LYS A 5 -24.29 15.43 3.44
CA LYS A 5 -24.88 14.24 2.79
C LYS A 5 -24.72 14.28 1.28
N ASP A 6 -24.84 15.45 0.67
CA ASP A 6 -24.69 15.63 -0.77
C ASP A 6 -23.24 15.44 -1.21
N SER A 7 -22.27 15.92 -0.43
CA SER A 7 -20.85 15.73 -0.72
C SER A 7 -20.47 14.25 -0.65
N VAL A 8 -20.94 13.53 0.38
CA VAL A 8 -20.79 12.07 0.52
C VAL A 8 -21.41 11.34 -0.68
N LYS A 9 -22.66 11.66 -1.03
CA LYS A 9 -23.36 11.02 -2.15
C LYS A 9 -22.63 11.25 -3.48
N LYS A 10 -22.13 12.46 -3.74
CA LYS A 10 -21.37 12.75 -4.97
C LYS A 10 -20.03 12.00 -5.00
N PHE A 11 -19.31 11.96 -3.89
CA PHE A 11 -18.04 11.24 -3.77
C PHE A 11 -18.19 9.74 -4.03
N LEU A 12 -19.20 9.10 -3.44
CA LEU A 12 -19.42 7.66 -3.59
C LEU A 12 -19.92 7.26 -4.98
N ASN A 13 -20.57 8.19 -5.70
CA ASN A 13 -21.01 8.00 -7.09
C ASN A 13 -19.92 8.35 -8.12
N LEU A 14 -18.67 8.53 -7.72
CA LEU A 14 -17.57 8.78 -8.66
C LEU A 14 -17.32 7.59 -9.58
N ILE A 15 -17.53 6.35 -9.12
CA ILE A 15 -17.43 5.16 -9.98
C ILE A 15 -18.74 5.03 -10.78
N PRO A 16 -18.70 5.04 -12.12
CA PRO A 16 -19.84 4.69 -12.93
C PRO A 16 -20.39 3.31 -12.57
N THR A 17 -21.71 3.16 -12.51
CA THR A 17 -22.37 1.87 -12.20
C THR A 17 -22.03 0.75 -13.19
N ASN A 18 -21.49 1.10 -14.36
CA ASN A 18 -21.17 0.19 -15.44
C ASN A 18 -19.67 -0.02 -15.65
N THR A 19 -18.80 0.42 -14.73
CA THR A 19 -17.36 0.16 -14.86
C THR A 19 -17.08 -1.33 -14.68
N PRO A 20 -16.47 -2.01 -15.68
CA PRO A 20 -16.11 -3.42 -15.56
C PRO A 20 -15.23 -3.67 -14.35
N LYS A 21 -15.44 -4.79 -13.64
CA LYS A 21 -14.63 -5.13 -12.45
C LYS A 21 -13.16 -5.27 -12.79
N GLU A 22 -12.86 -5.80 -13.98
CA GLU A 22 -11.53 -6.01 -14.51
C GLU A 22 -10.78 -4.68 -14.72
N GLU A 23 -11.51 -3.59 -15.00
CA GLU A 23 -10.91 -2.25 -15.06
C GLU A 23 -10.60 -1.70 -13.67
N LEU A 24 -11.17 -2.25 -12.61
CA LEU A 24 -10.93 -1.83 -11.23
C LEU A 24 -9.96 -2.77 -10.52
N GLU A 25 -9.64 -3.90 -11.15
CA GLU A 25 -8.60 -4.83 -10.73
C GLU A 25 -7.26 -4.52 -11.39
N ASP A 26 -6.18 -4.67 -10.63
CA ASP A 26 -4.82 -4.42 -11.07
C ASP A 26 -3.93 -5.50 -10.44
N PRO A 27 -3.63 -6.58 -11.19
CA PRO A 27 -2.93 -7.75 -10.69
C PRO A 27 -1.40 -7.58 -10.70
N TRP A 28 -0.88 -6.36 -10.77
CA TRP A 28 0.55 -6.10 -10.97
C TRP A 28 1.49 -6.63 -9.87
N LEU A 29 0.96 -7.04 -8.71
CA LEU A 29 1.74 -7.66 -7.61
C LEU A 29 1.42 -9.15 -7.43
N ASP A 30 0.51 -9.73 -8.22
CA ASP A 30 -0.04 -11.05 -7.94
C ASP A 30 1.03 -12.14 -8.08
N ASN A 31 1.93 -11.96 -9.06
CA ASN A 31 3.04 -12.89 -9.33
C ASN A 31 4.26 -12.69 -8.43
N LEU A 32 4.26 -11.71 -7.52
CA LEU A 32 5.39 -11.45 -6.61
C LEU A 32 5.20 -12.18 -5.28
N SER A 33 6.29 -12.54 -4.59
CA SER A 33 6.17 -12.92 -3.18
C SER A 33 5.72 -11.71 -2.33
N TYR A 34 5.25 -11.94 -1.11
CA TYR A 34 4.87 -10.85 -0.22
C TYR A 34 6.07 -9.94 0.08
N SER A 35 7.26 -10.52 0.28
CA SER A 35 8.51 -9.78 0.49
C SER A 35 8.83 -8.85 -0.68
N HIS A 36 8.80 -9.36 -1.92
CA HIS A 36 9.05 -8.56 -3.12
C HIS A 36 7.99 -7.48 -3.33
N ALA A 37 6.71 -7.82 -3.16
CA ALA A 37 5.61 -6.87 -3.30
C ALA A 37 5.70 -5.72 -2.26
N PHE A 38 6.10 -6.02 -1.03
CA PHE A 38 6.29 -5.02 0.01
C PHE A 38 7.41 -4.03 -0.37
N LEU A 39 8.57 -4.54 -0.80
CA LEU A 39 9.69 -3.71 -1.28
C LEU A 39 9.25 -2.80 -2.44
N VAL A 40 8.53 -3.35 -3.42
CA VAL A 40 7.99 -2.59 -4.54
C VAL A 40 7.05 -1.46 -4.06
N CYS A 41 6.16 -1.74 -3.10
CA CYS A 41 5.26 -0.74 -2.53
C CYS A 41 5.98 0.36 -1.74
N VAL A 42 7.00 0.01 -0.95
CA VAL A 42 7.89 0.98 -0.27
C VAL A 42 8.57 1.89 -1.30
N GLY A 43 9.03 1.31 -2.41
CA GLY A 43 9.67 2.04 -3.52
C GLY A 43 8.75 2.96 -4.32
N ALA A 44 7.42 2.88 -4.15
CA ALA A 44 6.47 3.64 -4.96
C ALA A 44 6.69 5.16 -4.87
N GLY A 45 6.94 5.67 -3.66
CA GLY A 45 7.37 7.04 -3.35
C GLY A 45 6.69 8.19 -4.12
N PRO A 46 7.23 9.42 -4.03
CA PRO A 46 6.77 10.59 -4.78
C PRO A 46 7.48 10.74 -6.14
N TRP A 47 7.87 9.63 -6.77
CA TRP A 47 8.71 9.65 -7.97
C TRP A 47 7.90 9.76 -9.27
N LYS A 48 8.51 10.35 -10.30
CA LYS A 48 8.09 10.13 -11.69
C LYS A 48 8.34 8.67 -12.08
N GLU A 49 7.62 8.17 -13.08
CA GLU A 49 7.64 6.77 -13.53
C GLU A 49 9.05 6.18 -13.69
N ALA A 50 9.92 6.83 -14.49
CA ALA A 50 11.27 6.30 -14.76
C ALA A 50 12.10 6.16 -13.48
N ARG A 51 12.07 7.17 -12.61
CA ARG A 51 12.79 7.13 -11.32
C ARG A 51 12.18 6.11 -10.37
N ARG A 52 10.85 5.96 -10.35
CA ARG A 52 10.17 4.95 -9.52
C ARG A 52 10.66 3.55 -9.87
N ARG A 53 10.70 3.21 -11.16
CA ARG A 53 11.20 1.92 -11.62
C ARG A 53 12.65 1.69 -11.21
N GLN A 54 13.50 2.69 -11.40
CA GLN A 54 14.91 2.60 -10.98
C GLN A 54 15.04 2.33 -9.48
N VAL A 55 14.28 3.03 -8.64
CA VAL A 55 14.29 2.87 -7.17
C VAL A 55 13.82 1.47 -6.78
N GLN A 56 12.70 1.00 -7.35
CA GLN A 56 12.17 -0.34 -7.07
C GLN A 56 13.14 -1.43 -7.54
N ALA A 57 13.66 -1.33 -8.76
CA ALA A 57 14.62 -2.28 -9.31
C ALA A 57 15.92 -2.32 -8.51
N ASN A 58 16.39 -1.18 -8.00
CA ASN A 58 17.57 -1.13 -7.13
C ASN A 58 17.31 -1.92 -5.84
N ALA A 59 16.19 -1.67 -5.16
CA ALA A 59 15.88 -2.35 -3.92
C ALA A 59 15.74 -3.88 -4.09
N LEU A 60 15.06 -4.31 -5.15
CA LEU A 60 14.91 -5.74 -5.47
C LEU A 60 16.27 -6.39 -5.80
N ARG A 61 17.16 -5.67 -6.49
CA ARG A 61 18.52 -6.13 -6.77
C ARG A 61 19.35 -6.24 -5.50
N CYS A 62 19.28 -5.26 -4.61
CA CYS A 62 19.96 -5.31 -3.32
C CYS A 62 19.48 -6.51 -2.49
N PHE A 63 18.16 -6.73 -2.44
CA PHE A 63 17.55 -7.88 -1.76
C PHE A 63 18.08 -9.22 -2.32
N LYS A 64 18.08 -9.36 -3.65
CA LYS A 64 18.59 -10.55 -4.34
C LYS A 64 20.11 -10.76 -4.15
N ASN A 65 20.90 -9.69 -4.21
CA ASN A 65 22.36 -9.77 -4.07
C ASN A 65 22.81 -10.22 -2.67
N LEU A 66 21.96 -10.03 -1.66
CA LEU A 66 22.19 -10.56 -0.32
C LEU A 66 21.85 -12.06 -0.21
N GLY A 67 21.30 -12.68 -1.27
CA GLY A 67 20.84 -14.07 -1.23
C GLY A 67 19.60 -14.26 -0.34
N ILE A 68 18.82 -13.19 -0.15
CA ILE A 68 17.64 -13.18 0.71
C ILE A 68 16.39 -13.39 -0.14
N GLU A 69 15.49 -14.26 0.34
CA GLU A 69 14.19 -14.52 -0.30
C GLU A 69 13.00 -13.98 0.51
N ASP A 70 13.15 -13.85 1.83
CA ASP A 70 12.13 -13.41 2.79
C ASP A 70 12.65 -12.20 3.59
N LEU A 71 11.80 -11.19 3.84
CA LEU A 71 12.16 -10.02 4.66
C LEU A 71 12.71 -10.40 6.04
N ARG A 72 12.27 -11.51 6.62
CA ARG A 72 12.79 -11.99 7.91
C ARG A 72 14.28 -12.30 7.88
N ASP A 73 14.85 -12.63 6.73
CA ASP A 73 16.24 -13.09 6.66
C ASP A 73 17.23 -11.91 6.52
N ILE A 74 16.72 -10.67 6.44
CA ILE A 74 17.51 -9.44 6.49
C ILE A 74 18.29 -9.38 7.81
N PRO A 75 19.64 -9.38 7.82
CA PRO A 75 20.42 -9.29 9.05
C PRO A 75 20.16 -7.95 9.76
N MET A 76 19.99 -7.95 11.09
CA MET A 76 19.59 -6.74 11.84
C MET A 76 20.71 -5.68 11.87
N GLU A 77 21.94 -6.12 11.65
CA GLU A 77 23.17 -5.36 11.66
C GLU A 77 23.47 -4.77 10.28
N THR A 78 22.69 -5.14 9.26
CA THR A 78 22.86 -4.61 7.90
C THR A 78 22.31 -3.19 7.84
N GLU A 79 23.19 -2.24 7.50
CA GLU A 79 22.74 -0.92 7.10
C GLU A 79 21.99 -1.01 5.76
N ILE A 80 20.68 -0.76 5.78
CA ILE A 80 19.85 -0.76 4.58
C ILE A 80 19.89 0.63 3.95
N ASP A 81 20.51 0.75 2.78
CA ASP A 81 20.45 1.94 1.91
C ASP A 81 19.95 1.59 0.51
N TRP A 82 18.84 0.85 0.45
CA TRP A 82 18.28 0.37 -0.81
C TRP A 82 17.43 1.44 -1.51
N TYR A 83 16.89 2.36 -0.72
CA TYR A 83 16.03 3.45 -1.16
C TYR A 83 16.66 4.82 -0.89
N PRO A 84 16.37 5.85 -1.72
CA PRO A 84 16.92 7.19 -1.51
C PRO A 84 16.45 7.90 -0.24
N PHE A 85 15.31 7.51 0.33
CA PHE A 85 14.81 8.12 1.55
C PHE A 85 14.97 7.20 2.76
N LYS A 86 15.51 7.76 3.84
CA LYS A 86 15.70 7.08 5.12
C LYS A 86 14.44 6.37 5.61
N TRP A 87 13.27 7.01 5.51
CA TRP A 87 12.01 6.40 5.97
C TRP A 87 11.61 5.14 5.20
N GLN A 88 12.02 5.01 3.94
CA GLN A 88 11.75 3.81 3.14
C GLN A 88 12.61 2.63 3.62
N ASN A 89 13.90 2.87 3.86
CA ASN A 89 14.80 1.88 4.44
C ASN A 89 14.35 1.47 5.84
N GLU A 90 13.96 2.45 6.66
CA GLU A 90 13.39 2.23 8.00
C GLU A 90 12.17 1.31 7.96
N TYR A 91 11.25 1.43 6.98
CA TYR A 91 10.11 0.51 6.85
C TYR A 91 10.52 -0.93 6.56
N VAL A 92 11.57 -1.14 5.78
CA VAL A 92 12.07 -2.50 5.49
C VAL A 92 12.67 -3.13 6.74
N VAL A 93 13.52 -2.39 7.46
CA VAL A 93 14.08 -2.85 8.74
C VAL A 93 12.96 -3.19 9.71
N MET A 94 11.98 -2.31 9.82
CA MET A 94 10.84 -2.46 10.71
C MET A 94 9.97 -3.69 10.40
N ALA A 95 9.64 -3.91 9.13
CA ALA A 95 8.92 -5.11 8.71
C ALA A 95 9.74 -6.38 9.00
N ALA A 96 11.05 -6.38 8.70
CA ALA A 96 11.94 -7.49 8.99
C ALA A 96 12.02 -7.80 10.50
N SER A 97 12.18 -6.76 11.33
CA SER A 97 12.23 -6.91 12.79
C SER A 97 10.93 -7.47 13.35
N LEU A 98 9.78 -7.00 12.88
CA LEU A 98 8.47 -7.49 13.30
C LEU A 98 8.34 -9.00 13.06
N VAL A 99 8.68 -9.46 11.85
CA VAL A 99 8.60 -10.89 11.52
C VAL A 99 9.58 -11.73 12.33
N LYS A 100 10.79 -11.20 12.62
CA LYS A 100 11.75 -11.90 13.47
C LYS A 100 11.29 -12.04 14.93
N MET A 101 10.58 -11.04 15.44
CA MET A 101 10.02 -11.08 16.80
C MET A 101 8.92 -12.15 16.91
N GLU A 102 8.15 -12.34 15.84
CA GLU A 102 7.17 -13.41 15.68
C GLU A 102 7.85 -14.76 15.40
N ARG A 103 8.45 -15.33 16.45
CA ARG A 103 9.31 -16.54 16.43
C ARG A 103 8.86 -17.59 15.41
N GLY A 104 9.64 -17.70 14.33
CA GLY A 104 9.54 -18.79 13.36
C GLY A 104 8.57 -18.57 12.19
N LEU A 105 7.95 -17.40 12.06
CA LEU A 105 7.14 -17.08 10.88
C LEU A 105 8.00 -16.56 9.72
N THR A 106 7.61 -16.93 8.50
CA THR A 106 8.02 -16.23 7.27
C THR A 106 7.22 -14.95 7.13
N PHE A 107 7.74 -13.95 6.42
CA PHE A 107 6.93 -12.79 6.08
C PHE A 107 5.74 -13.19 5.21
N GLU A 108 5.91 -14.23 4.39
CA GLU A 108 4.85 -14.86 3.60
C GLU A 108 3.73 -15.40 4.51
N LYS A 109 4.05 -16.25 5.50
CA LYS A 109 3.03 -16.80 6.42
C LYS A 109 2.38 -15.72 7.28
N TYR A 110 3.14 -14.71 7.66
CA TYR A 110 2.62 -13.55 8.36
C TYR A 110 1.55 -12.84 7.51
N CYS A 111 1.84 -12.59 6.24
CA CYS A 111 0.91 -11.93 5.32
C CYS A 111 -0.30 -12.80 4.95
N GLU A 112 -0.12 -14.12 4.83
CA GLU A 112 -1.21 -15.08 4.64
C GLU A 112 -2.21 -15.00 5.80
N ARG A 113 -1.73 -15.04 7.04
CA ARG A 113 -2.57 -14.87 8.24
C ARG A 113 -3.31 -13.55 8.25
N VAL A 114 -2.63 -12.45 7.94
CA VAL A 114 -3.28 -11.13 7.84
C VAL A 114 -4.37 -11.14 6.75
N SER A 115 -4.15 -11.83 5.63
CA SER A 115 -5.11 -11.92 4.54
C SER A 115 -6.33 -12.76 4.92
N GLU A 116 -6.15 -13.85 5.67
CA GLU A 116 -7.21 -14.73 6.14
C GLU A 116 -8.04 -14.11 7.28
N GLU A 117 -7.37 -13.48 8.25
CA GLU A 117 -8.02 -12.94 9.45
C GLU A 117 -8.52 -11.49 9.26
N GLY A 118 -8.03 -10.79 8.24
CA GLY A 118 -8.44 -9.44 7.88
C GLY A 118 -7.76 -8.34 8.69
N LEU A 119 -8.31 -7.12 8.59
CA LEU A 119 -7.70 -5.89 9.13
C LEU A 119 -7.89 -5.71 10.64
N ASP A 120 -8.81 -6.45 11.25
CA ASP A 120 -9.06 -6.36 12.70
C ASP A 120 -8.10 -7.23 13.53
N ASN A 121 -7.21 -7.95 12.85
CA ASN A 121 -6.24 -8.84 13.46
C ASN A 121 -5.04 -8.07 14.07
N GLN A 122 -4.55 -8.55 15.21
CA GLN A 122 -3.43 -7.95 15.95
C GLN A 122 -2.14 -7.84 15.13
N PHE A 123 -1.81 -8.84 14.31
CA PHE A 123 -0.66 -8.79 13.40
C PHE A 123 -0.77 -7.58 12.48
N PHE A 124 -1.93 -7.33 11.86
CA PHE A 124 -2.08 -6.15 11.00
C PHE A 124 -1.86 -4.84 11.77
N TYR A 125 -2.37 -4.75 12.99
CA TYR A 125 -2.10 -3.62 13.89
C TYR A 125 -0.60 -3.45 14.17
N ASP A 126 0.11 -4.53 14.45
CA ASP A 126 1.55 -4.48 14.69
C ASP A 126 2.30 -3.94 13.47
N MET A 127 1.94 -4.40 12.26
CA MET A 127 2.52 -3.87 11.02
C MET A 127 2.25 -2.37 10.83
N ILE A 128 1.04 -1.89 11.12
CA ILE A 128 0.74 -0.45 11.10
C ILE A 128 1.59 0.29 12.12
N MET A 129 1.59 -0.18 13.37
CA MET A 129 2.24 0.50 14.50
C MET A 129 3.72 0.66 14.22
N VAL A 130 4.38 -0.39 13.77
CA VAL A 130 5.78 -0.35 13.42
C VAL A 130 5.99 0.55 12.17
N CYS A 131 5.18 0.44 11.12
CA CYS A 131 5.33 1.31 9.94
C CYS A 131 4.86 2.77 10.12
N SER A 132 4.29 3.12 11.28
CA SER A 132 3.86 4.47 11.61
C SER A 132 4.88 5.13 12.54
N LYS A 133 5.54 6.21 12.08
CA LYS A 133 6.49 6.97 12.93
C LYS A 133 5.83 7.70 14.11
N ASP A 134 4.50 7.72 14.16
CA ASP A 134 3.71 8.49 15.11
C ASP A 134 2.84 7.49 15.90
N THR A 135 3.43 6.89 16.94
CA THR A 135 2.80 5.83 17.77
C THR A 135 1.47 6.26 18.42
N ASN A 136 1.15 7.55 18.38
CA ASN A 136 -0.07 8.13 18.93
C ASN A 136 -1.14 8.47 17.88
N LYS A 137 -0.89 8.21 16.58
CA LYS A 137 -1.89 8.44 15.51
C LYS A 137 -1.87 7.27 14.55
N LYS A 138 -3.02 6.57 14.41
CA LYS A 138 -3.29 5.56 13.37
C LYS A 138 -3.24 6.19 11.97
N LYS A 139 -2.06 6.60 11.52
CA LYS A 139 -1.84 7.12 10.17
C LYS A 139 -1.24 6.00 9.35
N TYR A 140 -2.07 5.41 8.52
CA TYR A 140 -1.63 4.49 7.49
C TYR A 140 -0.59 5.18 6.60
N SER A 141 0.57 4.55 6.48
CA SER A 141 1.53 4.95 5.46
C SER A 141 0.96 4.60 4.10
N LYS A 142 1.02 5.52 3.13
CA LYS A 142 0.60 5.24 1.75
C LYS A 142 1.23 3.96 1.20
N ALA A 143 2.50 3.70 1.51
CA ALA A 143 3.20 2.50 1.04
C ALA A 143 2.56 1.22 1.60
N LEU A 144 2.23 1.24 2.89
CA LEU A 144 1.53 0.13 3.54
C LEU A 144 0.11 -0.04 2.98
N SER A 145 -0.67 1.04 2.89
CA SER A 145 -2.01 0.99 2.30
C SER A 145 -1.97 0.44 0.87
N LEU A 146 -0.95 0.79 0.09
CA LEU A 146 -0.76 0.29 -1.27
C LEU A 146 -0.52 -1.22 -1.27
N PHE A 147 0.33 -1.72 -0.37
CA PHE A 147 0.59 -3.15 -0.20
C PHE A 147 -0.67 -3.91 0.23
N VAL A 148 -1.40 -3.40 1.22
CA VAL A 148 -2.67 -3.96 1.70
C VAL A 148 -3.70 -4.06 0.57
N ARG A 149 -3.85 -2.97 -0.19
CA ARG A 149 -4.78 -2.89 -1.31
C ARG A 149 -4.40 -3.82 -2.46
N ASP A 150 -3.15 -3.73 -2.92
CA ASP A 150 -2.72 -4.32 -4.19
C ASP A 150 -2.21 -5.76 -4.03
N LYS A 151 -1.62 -6.13 -2.89
CA LYS A 151 -1.09 -7.48 -2.64
C LYS A 151 -1.97 -8.30 -1.68
N LEU A 152 -2.35 -7.76 -0.52
CA LEU A 152 -3.20 -8.51 0.43
C LEU A 152 -4.67 -8.55 0.00
N LYS A 153 -5.07 -7.70 -0.95
CA LYS A 153 -6.45 -7.55 -1.44
C LYS A 153 -7.46 -7.21 -0.34
N LEU A 154 -6.99 -6.59 0.74
CA LEU A 154 -7.82 -6.15 1.86
C LEU A 154 -8.32 -4.72 1.64
N PRO A 155 -9.42 -4.31 2.30
CA PRO A 155 -9.94 -2.94 2.20
C PRO A 155 -8.91 -1.88 2.60
N ALA A 156 -8.40 -1.15 1.62
CA ALA A 156 -7.48 -0.03 1.83
C ALA A 156 -7.76 1.12 0.85
N PHE A 157 -7.42 2.34 1.28
CA PHE A 157 -7.65 3.58 0.55
C PHE A 157 -6.41 4.50 0.60
N PRO A 158 -5.30 4.13 -0.07
CA PRO A 158 -4.05 4.89 -0.04
C PRO A 158 -4.24 6.39 -0.32
N LEU A 159 -3.86 7.25 0.61
CA LEU A 159 -4.02 8.70 0.52
C LEU A 159 -2.77 9.39 -0.04
N ASP A 160 -2.74 9.59 -1.35
CA ASP A 160 -1.74 10.45 -1.99
C ASP A 160 -2.24 11.88 -2.23
N ARG A 161 -1.37 12.73 -2.79
CA ARG A 161 -1.71 14.14 -3.06
C ARG A 161 -2.92 14.30 -3.99
N HIS A 162 -3.10 13.41 -4.97
CA HIS A 162 -4.22 13.50 -5.91
C HIS A 162 -5.51 13.05 -5.25
N VAL A 163 -5.45 11.94 -4.50
CA VAL A 163 -6.59 11.45 -3.71
C VAL A 163 -7.03 12.49 -2.70
N LYS A 164 -6.11 13.09 -1.94
CA LYS A 164 -6.41 14.14 -0.95
C LYS A 164 -7.12 15.34 -1.55
N ARG A 165 -6.68 15.82 -2.72
CA ARG A 165 -7.37 16.92 -3.43
C ARG A 165 -8.80 16.53 -3.82
N VAL A 166 -9.02 15.30 -4.26
CA VAL A 166 -10.37 14.82 -4.55
C VAL A 166 -11.20 14.78 -3.27
N LEU A 167 -10.63 14.34 -2.14
CA LEU A 167 -11.33 14.41 -0.86
C LEU A 167 -11.68 15.85 -0.48
N ASP A 168 -10.78 16.82 -0.70
CA ASP A 168 -11.03 18.25 -0.47
C ASP A 168 -12.20 18.76 -1.34
N ASP A 169 -12.24 18.40 -2.62
CA ASP A 169 -13.33 18.78 -3.55
C ASP A 169 -14.72 18.31 -3.07
N PHE A 170 -14.76 17.27 -2.23
CA PHE A 170 -15.98 16.71 -1.64
C PHE A 170 -16.06 16.89 -0.11
N GLU A 171 -15.22 17.76 0.47
CA GLU A 171 -15.19 18.05 1.92
C GLU A 171 -15.00 16.79 2.81
N ILE A 172 -14.40 15.74 2.25
CA ILE A 172 -14.13 14.48 2.94
C ILE A 172 -12.82 14.59 3.75
N PRO A 173 -12.79 14.20 5.04
CA PRO A 173 -11.56 14.18 5.83
C PRO A 173 -10.45 13.32 5.22
N HIS A 174 -9.19 13.73 5.39
CA HIS A 174 -8.01 12.96 4.97
C HIS A 174 -7.66 11.85 5.97
N ASP A 175 -8.66 11.02 6.25
CA ASP A 175 -8.58 9.91 7.18
C ASP A 175 -8.96 8.63 6.43
N GLU A 176 -7.99 7.74 6.26
CA GLU A 176 -8.16 6.52 5.47
C GLU A 176 -9.20 5.57 6.09
N GLU A 177 -9.21 5.45 7.42
CA GLU A 177 -10.17 4.61 8.15
C GLU A 177 -11.59 5.16 7.98
N PHE A 178 -11.75 6.48 8.11
CA PHE A 178 -13.02 7.16 7.84
C PHE A 178 -13.53 6.87 6.42
N VAL A 179 -12.68 7.00 5.41
CA VAL A 179 -13.09 6.77 4.01
C VAL A 179 -13.44 5.30 3.77
N ILE A 180 -12.68 4.36 4.33
CA ILE A 180 -12.99 2.92 4.24
C ILE A 180 -14.36 2.63 4.86
N ASN A 181 -14.63 3.13 6.06
CA ASN A 181 -15.90 2.92 6.75
C ASN A 181 -17.07 3.56 5.98
N LEU A 182 -16.87 4.78 5.48
CA LEU A 182 -17.85 5.46 4.64
C LEU A 182 -18.21 4.64 3.39
N CYS A 183 -17.22 4.04 2.73
CA CYS A 183 -17.43 3.16 1.59
C CYS A 183 -18.21 1.90 1.97
N LYS A 184 -17.83 1.23 3.08
CA LYS A 184 -18.51 0.03 3.59
C LYS A 184 -19.98 0.28 3.91
N GLU A 185 -20.29 1.39 4.59
CA GLU A 185 -21.66 1.79 4.95
C GLU A 185 -22.58 1.96 3.72
N HIS A 186 -22.01 2.23 2.55
CA HIS A 186 -22.74 2.46 1.30
C HIS A 186 -22.55 1.35 0.26
N GLY A 187 -21.96 0.21 0.66
CA GLY A 187 -21.73 -0.92 -0.25
C GLY A 187 -20.72 -0.64 -1.37
N VAL A 188 -19.86 0.36 -1.21
CA VAL A 188 -18.80 0.69 -2.18
C VAL A 188 -17.50 0.02 -1.77
N ASN A 189 -16.80 -0.61 -2.72
CA ASN A 189 -15.47 -1.15 -2.46
C ASN A 189 -14.44 0.01 -2.42
N PRO A 190 -13.76 0.26 -1.28
CA PRO A 190 -12.84 1.38 -1.14
C PRO A 190 -11.64 1.29 -2.11
N SER A 191 -11.13 0.09 -2.35
CA SER A 191 -9.98 -0.14 -3.21
C SER A 191 -10.29 0.16 -4.67
N GLN A 192 -11.50 -0.20 -5.13
CA GLN A 192 -11.99 0.14 -6.47
C GLN A 192 -12.17 1.65 -6.63
N LEU A 193 -12.79 2.33 -5.64
CA LEU A 193 -12.96 3.78 -5.67
C LEU A 193 -11.61 4.51 -5.71
N ASN A 194 -10.64 4.07 -4.89
CA ASN A 194 -9.31 4.65 -4.87
C ASN A 194 -8.59 4.51 -6.22
N ARG A 195 -8.68 3.33 -6.85
CA ARG A 195 -8.11 3.09 -8.19
C ARG A 195 -8.78 3.96 -9.25
N TRP A 196 -10.10 4.08 -9.21
CA TRP A 196 -10.85 4.94 -10.11
C TRP A 196 -10.38 6.41 -10.01
N ILE A 197 -10.32 6.95 -8.79
CA ILE A 197 -9.82 8.31 -8.53
C ILE A 197 -8.40 8.50 -9.09
N PHE A 198 -7.53 7.52 -8.85
CA PHE A 198 -6.16 7.56 -9.36
C PHE A 198 -6.12 7.58 -10.89
N LYS A 199 -6.91 6.73 -11.57
CA LYS A 199 -6.97 6.67 -13.05
C LYS A 199 -7.47 7.98 -13.67
N GLN A 200 -8.47 8.61 -13.07
CA GLN A 200 -9.05 9.86 -13.58
C GLN A 200 -8.12 11.07 -13.45
N LYS A 201 -7.23 11.08 -12.45
CA LYS A 201 -6.39 12.25 -12.12
C LYS A 201 -4.91 12.06 -12.46
N SER A 202 -4.45 10.82 -12.68
CA SER A 202 -3.07 10.53 -13.04
C SER A 202 -2.88 10.69 -14.54
N SER A 203 -2.15 11.73 -14.95
CA SER A 203 -1.56 11.81 -16.30
C SER A 203 -0.38 10.86 -16.50
N ASN A 204 0.03 10.14 -15.45
CA ASN A 204 1.08 9.14 -15.52
C ASN A 204 0.49 7.88 -16.19
N PRO A 205 1.06 7.41 -17.31
CA PRO A 205 0.70 6.11 -17.86
C PRO A 205 0.88 5.03 -16.80
N ASP A 206 0.10 3.96 -16.90
CA ASP A 206 0.13 2.86 -15.95
C ASP A 206 1.49 2.13 -16.00
N TRP A 207 2.43 2.65 -15.21
CA TRP A 207 3.82 2.23 -15.17
C TRP A 207 3.99 0.78 -14.68
N ARG A 208 2.96 0.23 -14.01
CA ARG A 208 2.97 -1.06 -13.33
C ARG A 208 3.15 -2.22 -14.31
N LYS A 209 2.62 -2.09 -15.54
CA LYS A 209 2.71 -3.12 -16.58
C LYS A 209 4.14 -3.45 -17.04
N LYS A 210 5.11 -2.55 -16.85
CA LYS A 210 6.51 -2.76 -17.28
C LYS A 210 7.48 -3.08 -16.13
N LEU A 211 6.98 -3.26 -14.91
CA LEU A 211 7.84 -3.64 -13.79
C LEU A 211 8.20 -5.14 -13.85
N ILE A 212 7.31 -5.94 -14.44
CA ILE A 212 7.47 -7.40 -14.60
C ILE A 212 8.71 -7.74 -15.45
N ASP A 213 9.05 -6.91 -16.44
CA ASP A 213 10.19 -7.17 -17.33
C ASP A 213 11.58 -7.01 -16.66
N ILE A 214 11.62 -6.47 -15.43
CA ILE A 214 12.87 -6.18 -14.70
C ILE A 214 13.15 -7.23 -13.61
N LEU A 215 12.15 -8.04 -13.26
CA LEU A 215 12.23 -9.11 -12.27
C LEU A 215 12.59 -10.44 -12.94
#